data_AF-A0A0B7BSU4-F1
#
_entry.id   AF-A0A0B7BSU4-F1
#
_cell.length_a   1.000
_cell.length_b   1.000
_cell.length_c   1.000
_cell.angle_alpha   90.00
_cell.angle_beta   90.00
_cell.angle_gamma   90.00
#
_symmetry.space_group_name_H-M   'P 1'
#
loop_
_entity.id
_entity.type
_entity.pdbx_description
1 polymer ?
#
loop_
_entity_poly.entity_id
_entity_poly.type
_entity_poly.pdbx_seq_one_letter_code
_entity_poly.pdbx_strand_id
1 'polypeptide(L)'
;SLCKMVARMLTPEMKHRRHQACQEHLMRYEREGDDFICRIVTGDESWVHHYDPENKRQSMEYRHKNSPTPKKFKTVASAGKVLMTIFWDCQGVIHTEFLERGNTVNSDRYVETMKK
;
A
#
# COMPACT_ATOMS: atom_id res chain seq x y z
N SER A 1 -1.11 -7.53 -14.59
CA SER A 1 -1.10 -8.69 -13.68
C SER A 1 -1.35 -8.23 -12.27
N LEU A 2 -2.49 -8.60 -11.70
CA LEU A 2 -2.81 -8.38 -10.29
C LEU A 2 -1.91 -9.31 -9.46
N CYS A 3 -1.15 -8.75 -8.50
CA CYS A 3 -0.33 -9.53 -7.58
C CYS A 3 -1.24 -10.44 -6.73
N LYS A 4 -1.01 -11.76 -6.75
CA LYS A 4 -1.59 -12.66 -5.75
C LYS A 4 -0.86 -12.45 -4.43
N MET A 5 -1.49 -11.76 -3.48
CA MET A 5 -1.04 -11.76 -2.08
C MET A 5 -1.48 -13.07 -1.43
N VAL A 6 -0.51 -13.89 -1.00
CA VAL A 6 -0.81 -15.05 -0.16
C VAL A 6 -0.67 -14.61 1.29
N ALA A 7 -1.79 -14.47 1.99
CA ALA A 7 -1.78 -14.19 3.42
C ALA A 7 -1.03 -15.32 4.16
N ARG A 8 -0.24 -14.96 5.18
CA ARG A 8 0.51 -15.93 5.99
C ARG A 8 -0.45 -16.93 6.64
N MET A 9 -0.06 -18.20 6.68
CA MET A 9 -0.79 -19.22 7.44
C MET A 9 -0.79 -18.85 8.93
N LEU A 10 -2.00 -18.73 9.51
CA LEU A 10 -2.20 -18.36 10.90
C LEU A 10 -2.05 -19.58 11.83
N THR A 11 -1.30 -19.44 12.92
CA THR A 11 -1.25 -20.45 13.98
C THR A 11 -2.58 -20.48 14.76
N PRO A 12 -2.89 -21.57 15.50
CA PRO A 12 -4.09 -21.62 16.35
C PRO A 12 -4.21 -20.45 17.32
N GLU A 13 -3.10 -20.01 17.92
CA GLU A 13 -3.05 -18.89 18.86
C GLU A 13 -3.31 -17.55 18.17
N MET A 14 -2.82 -17.37 16.93
CA MET A 14 -3.14 -16.18 16.13
C MET A 14 -4.62 -16.15 15.78
N LYS A 15 -5.22 -17.29 15.44
CA LYS A 15 -6.66 -17.40 15.16
C LYS A 15 -7.49 -17.08 16.39
N HIS A 16 -7.11 -17.61 17.56
CA HIS A 16 -7.80 -17.35 18.81
C HIS A 16 -7.77 -15.85 19.18
N ARG A 17 -6.59 -15.21 19.12
CA ARG A 17 -6.47 -13.76 19.38
C ARG A 17 -7.28 -12.92 18.41
N ARG A 18 -7.28 -13.27 17.12
CA ARG A 18 -8.12 -12.58 16.12
C ARG A 18 -9.61 -12.75 16.42
N HIS A 19 -10.04 -13.96 16.79
CA HIS A 19 -11.43 -14.22 17.15
C HIS A 19 -11.87 -13.38 18.35
N GLN A 20 -11.08 -13.34 19.42
CA GLN A 20 -11.38 -12.53 20.60
C GLN A 20 -11.50 -11.04 20.26
N ALA A 21 -10.54 -10.48 19.51
CA ALA A 21 -10.61 -9.08 19.08
C ALA A 21 -11.85 -8.80 18.23
N CYS A 22 -12.19 -9.69 17.28
CA CYS A 22 -13.41 -9.54 16.48
C CYS A 22 -14.68 -9.57 17.34
N GLN A 23 -14.75 -10.45 18.35
CA GLN A 23 -15.90 -10.50 19.25
C GLN A 23 -16.04 -9.22 20.07
N GLU A 24 -14.95 -8.69 20.60
CA GLU A 24 -14.96 -7.44 21.37
C GLU A 24 -15.41 -6.25 20.51
N HIS A 25 -14.88 -6.14 19.29
CA HIS A 25 -15.29 -5.09 18.35
C HIS A 25 -16.75 -5.24 17.93
N LEU A 26 -17.25 -6.47 17.74
CA LEU A 26 -18.65 -6.72 17.42
C LEU A 26 -19.58 -6.30 18.58
N MET A 27 -19.28 -6.71 19.81
CA MET A 27 -20.08 -6.29 20.98
C MET A 27 -20.09 -4.78 21.16
N ARG A 28 -18.97 -4.12 20.84
CA ARG A 28 -18.88 -2.66 20.86
C ARG A 28 -19.74 -2.02 19.78
N TYR A 29 -19.69 -2.54 18.56
CA TYR A 29 -20.55 -2.10 17.47
C TYR A 29 -22.04 -2.32 17.78
N GLU A 30 -22.42 -3.44 18.38
CA GLU A 30 -23.82 -3.70 18.79
C GLU A 30 -24.34 -2.67 19.79
N ARG A 31 -23.46 -2.11 20.63
CA ARG A 31 -23.81 -1.09 21.62
C ARG A 31 -23.80 0.34 21.07
N GLU A 32 -22.83 0.67 20.23
CA GLU A 32 -22.54 2.05 19.79
C GLU A 32 -22.99 2.32 18.34
N GLY A 33 -23.26 1.29 17.55
CA GLY A 33 -23.68 1.41 16.14
C GLY A 33 -22.61 2.06 15.25
N ASP A 34 -23.08 2.80 14.25
CA ASP A 34 -22.20 3.49 13.28
C ASP A 34 -21.33 4.57 13.93
N ASP A 35 -21.73 5.14 15.06
CA ASP A 35 -20.91 6.11 15.81
C ASP A 35 -19.54 5.51 16.21
N PHE A 36 -19.49 4.20 16.49
CA PHE A 36 -18.21 3.54 16.77
C PHE A 36 -17.34 3.51 15.52
N ILE A 37 -17.89 3.16 14.37
CA ILE A 37 -17.16 3.10 13.09
C ILE A 37 -16.69 4.51 12.69
N CYS A 38 -17.54 5.52 12.85
CA CYS A 38 -17.23 6.91 12.50
C CYS A 38 -16.11 7.53 13.34
N ARG A 39 -15.78 6.95 14.50
CA ARG A 39 -14.67 7.41 15.35
C ARG A 39 -13.34 6.72 15.02
N ILE A 40 -13.33 5.73 14.12
CA ILE A 40 -12.12 5.00 13.76
C ILE A 40 -11.38 5.76 12.66
N VAL A 41 -10.17 6.20 12.98
CA VAL A 41 -9.15 6.56 12.00
C VAL A 41 -8.25 5.36 11.81
N THR A 42 -8.05 4.95 10.56
CA THR A 42 -7.12 3.88 10.19
C THR A 42 -6.04 4.44 9.26
N GLY A 43 -4.88 3.79 9.24
CA GLY A 43 -3.84 4.09 8.26
C GLY A 43 -3.11 2.83 7.81
N ASP A 44 -2.53 2.90 6.62
CA ASP A 44 -1.75 1.81 6.03
C ASP A 44 -0.63 2.36 5.13
N GLU A 45 0.34 1.51 4.84
CA GLU A 45 1.49 1.83 3.99
C GLU A 45 1.51 0.94 2.74
N SER A 46 1.58 1.56 1.57
CA SER A 46 1.59 0.83 0.29
C SER A 46 2.66 1.33 -0.67
N TRP A 47 3.27 0.41 -1.41
CA TRP A 47 4.25 0.75 -2.43
C TRP A 47 3.55 1.20 -3.71
N VAL A 48 3.70 2.48 -4.05
CA VAL A 48 3.14 3.06 -5.28
C VAL A 48 4.23 3.16 -6.34
N HIS A 49 3.89 2.77 -7.56
CA HIS A 49 4.78 2.84 -8.71
C HIS A 49 4.63 4.20 -9.40
N HIS A 50 5.74 4.90 -9.59
CA HIS A 50 5.79 6.09 -10.43
C HIS A 50 5.58 5.66 -11.90
N TYR A 51 4.50 6.16 -12.51
CA TYR A 51 4.24 5.96 -13.92
C TYR A 51 4.94 7.05 -14.72
N ASP A 52 6.06 6.69 -15.35
CA ASP A 52 6.79 7.57 -16.27
C ASP A 52 6.39 7.25 -17.74
N PRO A 53 5.56 8.09 -18.38
CA PRO A 53 5.19 7.90 -19.78
C PRO A 53 6.34 8.23 -20.76
N GLU A 54 7.32 9.05 -20.39
CA GLU A 54 8.43 9.44 -21.29
C GLU A 54 9.38 8.28 -21.56
N ASN A 55 9.75 7.52 -20.53
CA ASN A 55 10.60 6.34 -20.68
C ASN A 55 9.97 5.27 -21.60
N LYS A 56 8.64 5.17 -21.62
CA LYS A 56 7.94 4.27 -22.56
C LYS A 56 7.94 4.80 -24.00
N ARG A 57 7.84 6.11 -24.21
CA ARG A 57 7.94 6.71 -25.55
C ARG A 57 9.33 6.50 -26.14
N GLN A 58 10.40 6.58 -25.33
CA GLN A 58 11.76 6.26 -25.80
C GLN A 58 11.97 4.77 -26.09
N SER A 59 11.28 3.88 -25.36
CA SER A 59 11.24 2.43 -25.66
C SER A 59 10.43 2.08 -26.92
N MET A 60 9.65 3.01 -27.48
CA MET A 60 8.96 2.80 -28.76
C MET A 60 9.93 3.13 -29.91
N GLU A 61 10.94 2.29 -30.10
CA GLU A 61 11.71 2.29 -31.35
C GLU A 61 10.76 1.91 -32.50
N TYR A 62 10.60 2.79 -33.48
CA TYR A 62 9.92 2.49 -34.75
C TYR A 62 10.76 1.46 -35.52
N ARG A 63 10.19 0.30 -35.88
CA ARG A 63 10.93 -0.82 -36.50
C ARG A 63 10.62 -0.96 -37.99
N HIS A 64 11.65 -1.26 -38.78
CA HIS A 64 11.52 -1.89 -40.09
C HIS A 64 11.41 -3.43 -39.96
N LYS A 65 10.69 -4.08 -40.89
CA LYS A 65 10.30 -5.50 -40.89
C LYS A 65 11.45 -6.52 -40.73
N ASN A 66 12.71 -6.14 -40.97
CA ASN A 66 13.86 -7.06 -41.00
C ASN A 66 14.87 -6.86 -39.85
N SER A 67 14.51 -6.19 -38.76
CA SER A 67 15.41 -5.98 -37.62
C SER A 67 15.47 -7.21 -36.68
N PRO A 68 16.65 -7.60 -36.14
CA PRO A 68 16.77 -8.68 -35.16
C PRO A 68 15.89 -8.43 -33.92
N THR A 69 15.33 -9.48 -33.33
CA THR A 69 14.49 -9.37 -32.12
C THR A 69 15.35 -8.87 -30.94
N PRO A 70 15.06 -7.70 -30.33
CA PRO A 70 15.76 -7.29 -29.14
C PRO A 70 15.43 -8.29 -28.04
N LYS A 71 16.45 -8.76 -27.32
CA LYS A 71 16.24 -9.34 -26.01
C LYS A 71 15.60 -8.25 -25.16
N LYS A 72 14.28 -8.34 -24.97
CA LYS A 72 13.59 -7.57 -23.93
C LYS A 72 14.26 -7.97 -22.62
N PHE A 73 15.19 -7.16 -22.13
CA PHE A 73 15.57 -7.24 -20.73
C PHE A 73 14.26 -7.10 -19.97
N LYS A 74 13.90 -8.13 -19.19
CA LYS A 74 12.75 -8.09 -18.29
C LYS A 74 12.81 -6.73 -17.62
N THR A 75 11.76 -5.92 -17.78
CA THR A 75 11.61 -4.63 -17.09
C THR A 75 11.98 -4.88 -15.64
N VAL A 76 13.18 -4.47 -15.27
CA VAL A 76 13.60 -4.48 -13.88
C VAL A 76 12.61 -3.54 -13.20
N ALA A 77 11.95 -3.99 -12.13
CA ALA A 77 11.00 -3.18 -11.38
C ALA A 77 11.73 -2.08 -10.58
N SER A 78 12.56 -1.28 -11.24
CA SER A 78 13.48 -0.33 -10.64
C SER A 78 13.54 0.94 -11.49
N ALA A 79 12.64 1.89 -11.23
CA ALA A 79 12.87 3.28 -11.60
C ALA A 79 12.22 4.25 -10.60
N GLY A 80 11.04 3.95 -10.06
CA GLY A 80 10.46 4.77 -9.00
C GLY A 80 9.35 4.04 -8.26
N LYS A 81 9.67 3.38 -7.15
CA LYS A 81 8.65 3.02 -6.16
C LYS A 81 8.79 3.99 -5.00
N VAL A 82 7.69 4.62 -4.63
CA VAL A 82 7.57 5.44 -3.42
C VAL A 82 6.72 4.69 -2.42
N LEU A 83 7.06 4.77 -1.14
CA LEU A 83 6.19 4.25 -0.09
C LEU A 83 5.17 5.34 0.23
N MET A 84 3.89 5.02 0.14
CA MET A 84 2.81 5.94 0.48
C MET A 84 2.21 5.52 1.82
N THR A 85 2.20 6.43 2.78
CA THR A 85 1.46 6.27 4.04
C THR A 85 0.17 7.07 3.92
N ILE A 86 -0.97 6.45 4.18
CA ILE A 86 -2.29 7.08 4.06
C ILE A 86 -3.10 6.83 5.33
N PHE A 87 -3.77 7.87 5.82
CA PHE A 87 -4.72 7.82 6.92
C PHE A 87 -6.11 8.28 6.45
N TRP A 88 -7.15 7.57 6.88
CA TRP A 88 -8.52 7.87 6.52
C TRP A 88 -9.50 7.47 7.63
N ASP A 89 -10.66 8.11 7.64
CA ASP A 89 -11.80 7.80 8.50
C ASP A 89 -13.05 7.48 7.67
N CYS A 90 -14.23 7.51 8.30
CA CYS A 90 -15.50 7.30 7.60
C CYS A 90 -15.89 8.42 6.63
N GLN A 91 -15.27 9.60 6.73
CA GLN A 91 -15.56 10.77 5.90
C GLN A 91 -14.62 10.86 4.69
N GLY A 92 -13.40 10.36 4.82
CA GLY A 92 -12.46 10.27 3.70
C GLY A 92 -11.01 10.27 4.15
N VAL A 93 -10.13 10.66 3.22
CA VAL A 93 -8.69 10.71 3.45
C VAL A 93 -8.35 11.91 4.32
N ILE A 94 -7.70 11.65 5.45
CA ILE A 94 -7.23 12.68 6.40
C ILE A 94 -5.83 13.15 6.02
N HIS A 95 -4.93 12.19 5.72
CA HIS A 95 -3.54 12.50 5.46
C HIS A 95 -2.91 11.52 4.46
N THR A 96 -2.03 12.03 3.61
CA THR A 96 -1.20 11.24 2.69
C THR A 96 0.23 11.77 2.70
N GLU A 97 1.19 10.87 2.88
CA GLU A 97 2.62 11.16 2.80
C GLU A 97 3.29 10.21 1.80
N PHE A 98 4.17 10.75 0.96
CA PHE A 98 4.98 9.96 0.04
C PHE A 98 6.44 10.00 0.50
N LEU A 99 7.01 8.82 0.76
CA LEU A 99 8.44 8.66 1.03
C LEU A 99 9.16 8.27 -0.25
N GLU A 100 10.09 9.14 -0.64
CA GLU A 100 10.99 8.87 -1.76
C GLU A 100 11.98 7.74 -1.44
N ARG A 101 12.40 7.07 -2.52
CA ARG A 101 13.30 5.91 -2.48
C ARG A 101 14.63 6.27 -1.83
N GLY A 102 14.95 5.63 -0.71
CA GLY A 102 16.19 5.83 0.05
C GLY A 102 15.96 6.27 1.49
N ASN A 103 14.75 6.75 1.81
CA ASN A 103 14.34 7.02 3.18
C ASN A 103 13.64 5.78 3.77
N THR A 104 14.07 5.36 4.96
CA THR A 104 13.41 4.29 5.72
C THR A 104 12.39 4.91 6.67
N VAL A 105 11.18 4.34 6.76
CA VAL A 105 10.24 4.68 7.83
C VAL A 105 10.90 4.24 9.15
N ASN A 106 11.43 5.21 9.88
CA ASN A 106 11.92 5.00 11.24
C ASN A 106 10.78 5.35 12.23
N SER A 107 10.90 4.85 13.45
CA SER A 107 9.88 5.09 14.50
C SER A 107 9.67 6.58 14.76
N ASP A 108 10.74 7.38 14.71
CA ASP A 108 10.70 8.81 15.04
C ASP A 108 9.87 9.61 14.02
N ARG A 109 9.98 9.26 12.73
CA ARG A 109 9.23 9.92 11.67
C ARG A 109 7.77 9.49 11.66
N TYR A 110 7.45 8.23 11.99
CA TYR A 110 6.06 7.79 12.16
C TYR A 110 5.37 8.60 13.28
N VAL A 111 6.08 8.85 14.37
CA VAL A 111 5.58 9.70 15.46
C VAL A 111 5.38 11.15 15.01
N GLU A 112 6.26 11.67 14.15
CA GLU A 112 6.10 13.02 13.59
C GLU A 112 4.87 13.11 12.66
N THR A 113 4.67 12.12 11.79
CA THR A 113 3.47 12.05 10.92
C THR A 113 2.19 11.96 11.76
N MET A 114 2.19 11.24 12.88
CA MET A 114 1.03 11.18 13.80
C MET A 114 0.82 12.45 14.64
N LYS A 115 1.80 13.36 14.71
CA LYS A 115 1.69 14.64 15.43
C LYS A 115 1.16 15.80 14.57
N LYS A 116 1.12 15.61 13.25
CA LYS A 116 0.57 16.59 12.30
C LYS A 116 -0.95 16.51 12.28
#